data_AF-A0A428K9P3-F1
#
_entry.id   AF-A0A428K9P3-F1
#
_cell.length_a   1.000
_cell.length_b   1.000
_cell.length_c   1.000
_cell.angle_alpha   90.00
_cell.angle_beta   90.00
_cell.angle_gamma   90.00
#
_symmetry.space_group_name_H-M   'P 1'
#
loop_
_entity.id
_entity.type
_entity.pdbx_description
1 polymer ?
#
loop_
_entity_poly.entity_id
_entity_poly.type
_entity_poly.pdbx_seq_one_letter_code
_entity_poly.pdbx_strand_id
1 'polypeptide(L)'
;MVVALAAAAVYVGKVFFRWSITTAVIFTVVLIITMIVLKLLFIWRGDWKTQTIEYQNIHSSNRVIEYQMMNPGPGSYRQRHVDKIRILPGISWIKEVDNKNIDSENWKKVDIEVNELELK
;
A
#
# COMPACT_ATOMS: atom_id res chain seq x y z
N MET A 1 -17.75 -17.71 4.07
CA MET A 1 -18.16 -16.28 4.00
C MET A 1 -18.65 -15.87 2.61
N VAL A 2 -17.86 -16.08 1.54
CA VAL A 2 -18.21 -15.66 0.15
C VAL A 2 -19.50 -16.29 -0.38
N VAL A 3 -19.73 -17.59 -0.13
CA VAL A 3 -20.95 -18.30 -0.58
C VAL A 3 -22.23 -17.72 0.07
N ALA A 4 -22.16 -17.34 1.34
CA ALA A 4 -23.30 -16.77 2.06
C ALA A 4 -23.67 -15.37 1.53
N LEU A 5 -22.66 -14.55 1.19
CA LEU A 5 -22.85 -13.23 0.58
C LEU A 5 -23.45 -13.32 -0.84
N ALA A 6 -22.98 -14.29 -1.64
CA ALA A 6 -23.53 -14.53 -2.97
C ALA A 6 -25.00 -15.00 -2.89
N ALA A 7 -25.33 -15.89 -1.96
CA ALA A 7 -26.71 -16.33 -1.73
C ALA A 7 -27.63 -15.18 -1.28
N ALA A 8 -27.14 -14.29 -0.40
CA ALA A 8 -27.87 -13.11 0.03
C ALA A 8 -28.13 -12.12 -1.12
N ALA A 9 -27.15 -11.87 -1.99
CA ALA A 9 -27.31 -11.01 -3.17
C ALA A 9 -28.38 -11.55 -4.14
N VAL A 10 -28.37 -12.87 -4.40
CA VAL A 10 -29.40 -13.53 -5.23
C VAL A 10 -30.79 -13.42 -4.59
N TYR A 11 -30.88 -13.61 -3.26
CA TYR A 11 -32.13 -13.50 -2.53
C TYR A 11 -32.69 -12.07 -2.57
N VAL A 12 -31.86 -11.04 -2.35
CA VAL A 12 -32.27 -9.63 -2.41
C VAL A 12 -32.72 -9.24 -3.81
N GLY A 13 -31.98 -9.62 -4.85
CA GLY A 13 -32.38 -9.35 -6.25
C GLY A 13 -33.72 -9.99 -6.61
N LYS A 14 -33.97 -11.21 -6.11
CA LYS A 14 -35.24 -11.90 -6.32
C LYS A 14 -36.40 -11.25 -5.56
N VAL A 15 -36.21 -10.89 -4.29
CA VAL A 15 -37.27 -10.36 -3.42
C VAL A 15 -37.62 -8.91 -3.75
N PHE A 16 -36.62 -8.05 -3.94
CA PHE A 16 -36.83 -6.61 -4.11
C PHE A 16 -36.98 -6.19 -5.56
N PHE A 17 -36.26 -6.82 -6.49
CA PHE A 17 -36.27 -6.44 -7.91
C PHE A 17 -37.08 -7.40 -8.79
N ARG A 18 -37.70 -8.44 -8.19
CA ARG A 18 -38.50 -9.47 -8.90
C ARG A 18 -37.73 -10.13 -10.05
N TRP A 19 -36.41 -10.21 -9.94
CA TRP A 19 -35.57 -10.85 -10.94
C TRP A 19 -35.83 -12.35 -11.01
N SER A 20 -35.75 -12.91 -12.22
CA SER A 20 -35.68 -14.36 -12.37
C SER A 20 -34.41 -14.88 -11.70
N ILE A 21 -34.42 -16.13 -11.24
CA ILE A 21 -33.23 -16.71 -10.59
C ILE A 21 -32.02 -16.70 -11.53
N THR A 22 -32.23 -16.85 -12.84
CA THR A 22 -31.19 -16.78 -13.86
C THR A 22 -30.58 -15.39 -13.98
N THR A 23 -31.40 -14.34 -13.99
CA THR A 23 -30.91 -12.94 -14.06
C THR A 23 -30.15 -12.55 -12.80
N ALA A 24 -30.63 -12.95 -11.61
CA ALA A 24 -29.95 -12.71 -10.35
C ALA A 24 -28.58 -13.42 -10.25
N VAL A 25 -28.49 -14.66 -10.72
CA VAL A 25 -27.22 -15.42 -10.76
C VAL A 25 -26.23 -14.77 -11.73
N ILE A 26 -26.67 -14.43 -12.95
CA ILE A 26 -25.79 -13.78 -13.95
C ILE A 26 -25.26 -12.45 -13.42
N PHE A 27 -26.13 -11.61 -12.83
CA PHE A 27 -25.72 -10.33 -12.25
C PHE A 27 -24.69 -10.51 -11.13
N THR A 28 -24.90 -11.49 -10.24
CA THR A 28 -23.98 -11.77 -9.13
C THR A 28 -22.61 -12.22 -9.63
N VAL A 29 -22.57 -13.09 -10.64
CA VAL A 29 -21.31 -13.54 -11.25
C VAL A 29 -20.57 -12.38 -11.91
N VAL A 30 -21.26 -11.54 -12.69
CA VAL A 30 -20.68 -10.35 -13.31
C VAL A 30 -20.11 -9.41 -12.25
N LEU A 31 -20.85 -9.14 -11.19
CA LEU A 31 -20.41 -8.26 -10.10
C LEU A 31 -19.15 -8.78 -9.39
N ILE A 32 -19.07 -10.09 -9.15
CA ILE A 32 -17.87 -10.72 -8.56
C ILE A 32 -16.67 -10.56 -9.49
N ILE A 33 -16.83 -10.83 -10.80
CA ILE A 33 -15.75 -10.69 -11.79
C ILE A 33 -15.30 -9.23 -11.86
N THR A 34 -16.24 -8.29 -11.93
CA THR A 34 -15.92 -6.85 -11.95
C THR A 34 -15.16 -6.44 -10.70
N MET A 35 -15.56 -6.90 -9.50
CA MET A 35 -14.83 -6.62 -8.26
C MET A 35 -13.41 -7.20 -8.27
N ILE A 36 -13.20 -8.40 -8.81
CA ILE A 36 -11.87 -9.00 -8.93
C ILE A 36 -10.99 -8.16 -9.88
N VAL A 37 -11.52 -7.77 -11.03
CA VAL A 37 -10.80 -6.93 -12.00
C VAL A 37 -10.48 -5.56 -11.40
N LEU A 38 -11.44 -4.89 -10.76
CA LEU A 38 -11.21 -3.62 -10.08
C LEU A 38 -10.16 -3.78 -8.99
N LYS A 39 -10.24 -4.82 -8.16
CA LYS A 39 -9.22 -5.08 -7.14
C LYS A 39 -7.84 -5.21 -7.77
N LEU A 40 -7.68 -5.95 -8.86
CA LEU A 40 -6.40 -6.10 -9.55
C LEU A 40 -5.88 -4.79 -10.14
N LEU A 41 -6.76 -3.96 -10.70
CA LEU A 41 -6.42 -2.63 -11.25
C LEU A 41 -6.06 -1.62 -10.14
N PHE A 42 -6.68 -1.74 -8.97
CA PHE A 42 -6.46 -0.89 -7.80
C PHE A 42 -5.48 -1.47 -6.77
N ILE A 43 -4.79 -2.58 -7.06
CA ILE A 43 -3.58 -2.92 -6.30
C ILE A 43 -2.59 -1.81 -6.60
N TRP A 44 -2.49 -0.87 -5.66
CA TRP A 44 -1.63 0.31 -5.72
C TRP A 44 -0.18 -0.12 -5.99
N ARG A 45 0.24 -0.01 -7.26
CA ARG A 45 1.63 -0.23 -7.68
C ARG A 45 2.52 0.97 -7.38
N GLY A 46 1.94 2.14 -7.08
CA GLY A 46 2.66 3.40 -6.88
C GLY A 46 2.88 3.80 -5.42
N ASP A 47 2.84 2.88 -4.46
CA ASP A 47 3.16 3.22 -3.07
C ASP A 47 4.67 3.17 -2.84
N TRP A 48 5.18 4.13 -2.06
CA TRP A 48 6.59 4.16 -1.69
C TRP A 48 6.81 3.21 -0.52
N LYS A 49 7.75 2.29 -0.69
CA LYS A 49 8.06 1.23 0.26
C LYS A 49 9.45 1.40 0.82
N THR A 50 9.55 1.25 2.14
CA THR A 50 10.81 1.37 2.88
C THR A 50 11.68 0.16 2.60
N GLN A 51 12.88 0.38 2.07
CA GLN A 51 13.85 -0.70 1.87
C GLN A 51 14.86 -0.72 2.99
N THR A 52 15.39 0.45 3.37
CA THR A 52 16.41 0.58 4.41
C THR A 52 16.18 1.83 5.23
N ILE A 53 16.33 1.72 6.54
CA ILE A 53 16.46 2.89 7.44
C ILE A 53 17.94 3.18 7.55
N GLU A 54 18.39 4.25 6.89
CA GLU A 54 19.81 4.59 6.82
C GLU A 54 20.27 5.33 8.08
N TYR A 55 19.45 6.26 8.56
CA TYR A 55 19.76 7.09 9.72
C TYR A 55 18.59 7.18 10.70
N GLN A 56 18.92 7.28 11.97
CA GLN A 56 18.00 7.58 13.05
C GLN A 56 18.43 8.88 13.73
N ASN A 57 17.48 9.76 14.00
CA ASN A 57 17.79 11.00 14.70
C ASN A 57 18.20 10.70 16.15
N ILE A 58 19.26 11.36 16.64
CA ILE A 58 19.82 11.11 17.97
C ILE A 58 18.88 11.62 19.08
N HIS A 59 18.14 12.69 18.81
CA HIS A 59 17.24 13.33 19.76
C HIS A 59 15.80 12.79 19.72
N SER A 60 15.40 12.13 18.63
CA SER A 60 14.03 11.64 18.45
C SER A 60 14.00 10.31 17.69
N SER A 61 13.54 9.26 18.37
CA SER A 61 13.35 7.94 17.75
C SER A 61 12.21 7.89 16.72
N ASN A 62 11.32 8.89 16.73
CA ASN A 62 10.20 8.99 15.78
C ASN A 62 10.60 9.63 14.44
N ARG A 63 11.86 10.05 14.28
CA ARG A 63 12.37 10.67 13.07
C ARG A 63 13.52 9.85 12.49
N VAL A 64 13.39 9.46 11.23
CA VAL A 64 14.32 8.57 10.53
C VAL A 64 14.54 9.06 9.11
N ILE A 65 15.72 8.76 8.55
CA ILE A 65 15.97 8.87 7.12
C ILE A 65 15.85 7.48 6.51
N GLU A 66 14.91 7.34 5.60
CA GLU A 66 14.58 6.09 4.93
C GLU A 66 14.98 6.17 3.46
N TYR A 67 15.62 5.11 2.98
CA TYR A 67 15.70 4.80 1.57
C TYR A 67 14.41 4.08 1.15
N GLN A 68 13.66 4.72 0.25
CA GLN A 68 12.40 4.23 -0.25
C GLN A 68 12.47 3.91 -1.74
N MET A 69 11.75 2.86 -2.13
CA MET A 69 11.59 2.46 -3.52
C MET A 69 10.11 2.37 -3.87
N MET A 70 9.78 2.73 -5.11
CA MET A 70 8.45 2.58 -5.68
C MET A 70 8.58 1.90 -7.03
N ASN A 71 7.67 0.97 -7.32
CA ASN A 71 7.60 0.27 -8.60
C ASN A 71 6.46 0.84 -9.47
N PRO A 72 6.69 1.92 -10.24
CA PRO A 72 5.65 2.52 -11.06
C PRO A 72 5.13 1.60 -12.17
N GLY A 73 5.87 0.55 -12.54
CA GLY A 73 5.49 -0.36 -13.61
C GLY A 73 6.57 -1.38 -13.95
N PRO A 74 6.24 -2.37 -14.80
CA PRO A 74 7.14 -3.47 -15.13
C PRO A 74 8.50 -2.98 -15.62
N GLY A 75 9.58 -3.43 -14.99
CA GLY A 75 10.95 -3.13 -15.41
C GLY A 75 11.51 -1.78 -14.97
N SER A 76 10.85 -1.03 -14.09
CA SER A 76 11.36 0.25 -13.58
C SER A 76 11.16 0.40 -12.07
N TYR A 77 12.14 1.00 -11.40
CA TYR A 77 12.04 1.42 -10.01
C TYR A 77 12.40 2.90 -9.88
N ARG A 78 11.62 3.62 -9.08
CA ARG A 78 12.00 4.95 -8.59
C ARG A 78 12.53 4.82 -7.19
N GLN A 79 13.51 5.64 -6.86
CA GLN A 79 14.25 5.58 -5.61
C GLN A 79 14.33 6.99 -5.04
N ARG A 80 14.26 7.11 -3.71
CA ARG A 80 14.44 8.38 -3.02
C ARG A 80 14.91 8.17 -1.59
N HIS A 81 15.53 9.21 -1.03
CA HIS A 81 15.83 9.30 0.39
C HIS A 81 14.86 10.31 1.01
N VAL A 82 14.23 9.94 2.11
CA VAL A 82 13.27 10.80 2.79
C VAL A 82 13.54 10.89 4.27
N ASP A 83 13.45 12.10 4.80
CA ASP A 83 13.30 12.37 6.22
C ASP A 83 11.83 12.21 6.59
N LYS A 84 11.56 11.22 7.44
CA LYS A 84 10.22 10.82 7.85
C LYS A 84 10.07 11.04 9.35
N ILE A 85 9.08 11.82 9.71
CA ILE A 85 8.68 12.07 11.10
C ILE A 85 7.34 11.38 11.32
N ARG A 86 7.34 10.37 12.21
CA ARG A 86 6.11 9.69 12.62
C ARG A 86 5.35 10.58 13.61
N ILE A 87 4.17 11.05 13.19
CA ILE A 87 3.30 11.89 14.02
C ILE A 87 2.33 10.98 14.79
N LEU A 88 1.65 10.06 14.08
CA LEU A 88 0.69 9.10 14.64
C LEU A 88 0.84 7.75 13.93
N PRO A 89 0.28 6.65 14.48
CA PRO A 89 0.20 5.38 13.76
C PRO A 89 -0.48 5.57 12.40
N GLY A 90 0.22 5.23 11.32
CA GLY A 90 -0.27 5.41 9.95
C GLY A 90 -0.16 6.83 9.38
N ILE A 91 0.24 7.84 10.16
CA ILE A 91 0.40 9.23 9.70
C ILE A 91 1.86 9.67 9.92
N SER A 92 2.54 9.94 8.81
CA SER A 92 3.93 10.41 8.82
C SER A 92 4.07 11.67 7.97
N TRP A 93 4.86 12.61 8.45
CA TRP A 93 5.35 13.71 7.63
C TRP A 93 6.60 13.25 6.89
N ILE A 94 6.67 13.53 5.58
CA ILE A 94 7.74 13.03 4.72
C ILE A 94 8.31 14.22 3.94
N LYS A 95 9.64 14.34 3.94
CA LYS A 95 10.37 15.32 3.13
C LYS A 95 11.51 14.64 2.39
N GLU A 96 11.63 14.88 1.09
CA GLU A 96 12.78 14.39 0.32
C GLU A 96 14.06 15.13 0.72
N VAL A 97 15.14 14.37 0.87
CA VAL A 97 16.45 14.87 1.31
C VAL A 97 17.56 14.27 0.48
N ASP A 98 18.63 15.04 0.25
CA ASP A 98 19.84 14.54 -0.39
C ASP A 98 20.78 13.90 0.66
N ASN A 99 21.15 12.64 0.45
CA ASN A 99 22.01 11.87 1.35
C ASN A 99 23.49 12.37 1.37
N LYS A 100 23.85 13.37 0.56
CA LYS A 100 25.25 13.82 0.41
C LYS A 100 25.74 14.70 1.55
N ASN A 101 24.84 15.37 2.29
CA ASN A 101 25.18 16.33 3.34
C ASN A 101 24.37 16.08 4.62
N ILE A 102 24.42 14.85 5.15
CA ILE A 102 23.76 14.54 6.42
C ILE A 102 24.68 14.95 7.57
N ASP A 103 24.15 15.81 8.43
CA ASP A 103 24.83 16.27 9.63
C ASP A 103 25.00 15.13 10.66
N SER A 104 26.24 14.74 10.91
CA SER A 104 26.60 13.71 11.88
C SER A 104 26.29 14.08 13.34
N GLU A 105 26.11 15.36 13.67
CA GLU A 105 25.79 15.78 15.03
C GLU A 105 24.34 15.41 15.42
N ASN A 106 23.44 15.39 14.45
CA ASN A 106 22.00 15.17 14.67
C ASN A 106 21.55 13.76 14.28
N TRP A 107 22.34 13.05 13.48
CA TRP A 107 21.95 11.77 12.87
C TRP A 107 22.94 10.66 13.18
N LYS A 108 22.42 9.54 13.66
CA LYS A 108 23.16 8.30 13.84
C LYS A 108 22.88 7.37 12.67
N LYS A 109 23.94 6.91 12.01
CA LYS A 109 23.82 5.88 10.96
C LYS A 109 23.47 4.53 11.59
N VAL A 110 22.46 3.85 11.06
CA VAL A 110 21.95 2.58 11.61
C VAL A 110 21.84 1.46 10.57
N ASP A 111 21.67 1.79 9.28
CA ASP A 111 21.66 0.82 8.17
C ASP A 111 20.76 -0.43 8.40
N ILE A 112 19.51 -0.23 8.82
CA ILE A 112 18.57 -1.32 9.12
C ILE A 112 17.78 -1.70 7.87
N GLU A 113 17.87 -2.95 7.43
CA GLU A 113 17.13 -3.48 6.26
C GLU A 113 15.69 -3.85 6.66
N VAL A 114 14.71 -3.35 5.88
CA VAL A 114 13.28 -3.62 6.07
C VAL A 114 12.73 -4.40 4.87
N ASN A 115 13.17 -4.07 3.66
CA ASN A 115 12.83 -4.78 2.40
C ASN A 115 11.32 -4.96 2.17
N GLU A 116 10.52 -3.89 2.29
CA GLU A 116 9.06 -3.97 2.11
C GLU A 116 8.63 -4.36 0.67
N LEU A 117 9.56 -4.37 -0.30
CA LEU A 117 9.29 -4.82 -1.67
C LEU A 117 9.72 -6.27 -1.94
N GLU A 118 10.34 -6.94 -0.96
CA GLU A 118 10.79 -8.34 -1.08
C GLU A 118 11.70 -8.57 -2.32
N LEU A 119 12.60 -7.61 -2.60
CA LEU A 119 13.48 -7.64 -3.79
C LEU A 119 14.80 -8.38 -3.58
N LYS A 120 15.07 -8.82 -2.36
CA LYS A 120 16.28 -9.50 -1.91
C LYS A 120 15.91 -10.72 -1.09
#